data_AF-A0A2H0ARX0-F1
#
_entry.id   AF-A0A2H0ARX0-F1
#
_cell.length_a   1.000
_cell.length_b   1.000
_cell.length_c   1.000
_cell.angle_alpha   90.00
_cell.angle_beta   90.00
_cell.angle_gamma   90.00
#
_symmetry.space_group_name_H-M   'P 1'
#
loop_
_entity.id
_entity.type
_entity.pdbx_description
1 polymer ?
#
loop_
_entity_poly.entity_id
_entity_poly.type
_entity_poly.pdbx_seq_one_letter_code
_entity_poly.pdbx_strand_id
1 'polypeptide(L)' 'MTDLILHSQRKEAYYATTGQVTYDEFYPKYSKAIIDEIDRVLTKHYGFTEEELDFIINYDIKYRMGKDSEEDNNGD' A
#
# COMPACT_ATOMS: atom_id res chain seq x y z
N MET A 1 -11.38 -8.35 0.53
CA MET A 1 -11.68 -7.01 1.09
C MET A 1 -12.28 -7.05 2.50
N THR A 2 -12.65 -8.21 3.03
CA THR A 2 -13.28 -8.34 4.36
C THR A 2 -12.41 -7.77 5.50
N ASP A 3 -11.11 -8.02 5.49
CA ASP A 3 -10.18 -7.55 6.53
C ASP A 3 -10.01 -6.02 6.53
N LEU A 4 -9.97 -5.40 5.35
CA LEU A 4 -9.83 -3.95 5.21
C LEU A 4 -11.08 -3.21 5.72
N ILE A 5 -12.26 -3.77 5.47
CA ILE A 5 -13.54 -3.22 5.95
C ILE A 5 -13.68 -3.45 7.46
N LEU A 6 -13.26 -4.61 7.97
CA LEU A 6 -13.27 -4.91 9.40
C LEU A 6 -12.47 -3.89 10.22
N HIS A 7 -11.32 -3.47 9.69
CA HIS A 7 -10.46 -2.49 10.34
C HIS A 7 -10.78 -1.04 9.96
N SER A 8 -11.85 -0.79 9.21
CA SER A 8 -12.27 0.56 8.86
C SER A 8 -12.99 1.23 10.03
N GLN A 9 -12.82 2.54 10.18
CA GLN A 9 -13.52 3.33 11.19
C GLN A 9 -14.33 4.43 10.50
N ARG A 10 -15.63 4.46 10.76
CA ARG A 10 -16.49 5.56 10.35
C ARG A 10 -16.32 6.72 11.30
N LYS A 11 -16.03 7.91 10.77
CA LYS A 11 -15.94 9.15 11.54
C LYS A 11 -16.87 10.20 10.99
N GLU A 12 -17.33 11.05 11.89
CA GLU A 12 -18.09 12.24 11.59
C GLU A 12 -17.27 13.45 12.02
N ALA A 13 -17.04 14.37 11.09
CA ALA A 13 -16.36 15.63 11.35
C ALA A 13 -17.24 16.78 10.90
N TYR A 14 -17.21 17.87 11.65
CA TYR A 14 -17.91 19.10 11.28
C TYR A 14 -16.88 20.13 10.80
N TYR A 15 -17.02 20.58 9.56
CA TYR A 15 -16.18 21.61 8.96
C TYR A 15 -16.98 22.91 8.82
N ALA A 16 -16.36 24.04 9.16
CA ALA A 16 -17.02 25.35 9.11
C ALA A 16 -17.54 25.72 7.71
N THR A 17 -16.89 25.23 6.65
CA THR A 17 -17.22 25.51 5.25
C THR A 17 -18.14 24.47 4.61
N THR A 18 -18.03 23.20 5.01
CA THR A 18 -18.70 22.06 4.35
C THR A 18 -19.81 21.44 5.21
N GLY A 19 -19.93 21.82 6.47
CA GLY A 19 -20.88 21.25 7.42
C GLY A 19 -20.44 19.88 7.94
N GLN A 20 -21.41 19.02 8.28
CA GLN A 20 -21.16 17.65 8.76
C GLN A 20 -20.74 16.76 7.60
N VAL A 21 -19.58 16.12 7.73
CA VAL A 21 -19.01 15.18 6.76
C VAL A 21 -18.80 13.84 7.47
N THR A 22 -19.35 12.78 6.88
CA THR A 22 -19.10 11.40 7.31
C THR A 22 -18.15 10.74 6.33
N TYR A 23 -17.08 10.14 6.84
CA TYR A 23 -16.08 9.45 6.02
C TYR A 23 -15.59 8.18 6.72
N ASP A 24 -15.16 7.21 5.91
CA ASP A 24 -14.61 5.94 6.38
C ASP A 24 -13.08 6.00 6.27
N GLU A 25 -12.40 5.87 7.41
CA GLU A 25 -10.94 5.72 7.46
C GLU A 25 -10.58 4.25 7.35
N PHE A 26 -9.83 3.90 6.31
CA PHE A 26 -9.29 2.57 6.14
C PHE A 26 -7.86 2.51 6.66
N TYR A 27 -7.52 1.37 7.28
CA TYR A 27 -6.19 1.15 7.85
C TYR A 27 -5.52 -0.09 7.23
N PRO A 28 -5.03 0.00 5.98
CA PRO A 28 -4.41 -1.13 5.27
C PRO A 28 -3.24 -1.78 6.01
N LYS A 29 -2.59 -1.06 6.94
CA LYS A 29 -1.50 -1.57 7.79
C LYS A 29 -1.87 -2.85 8.53
N TYR A 30 -3.13 -3.04 8.90
CA TYR A 30 -3.58 -4.25 9.60
C TYR A 30 -3.63 -5.47 8.68
N SER A 31 -3.89 -5.24 7.39
CA SER A 31 -3.90 -6.29 6.37
C SER A 31 -2.49 -6.63 5.84
N LYS A 32 -1.42 -5.95 6.31
CA LYS A 32 -0.05 -6.18 5.84
C LYS A 32 0.37 -7.65 5.98
N ALA A 33 0.06 -8.30 7.10
CA ALA A 33 0.44 -9.70 7.31
C ALA A 33 -0.19 -10.64 6.26
N ILE A 34 -1.43 -10.35 5.84
CA ILE A 34 -2.15 -11.10 4.81
C ILE A 34 -1.50 -10.86 3.43
N ILE A 35 -1.14 -9.61 3.13
CA ILE A 35 -0.46 -9.24 1.89
C ILE A 35 0.90 -9.95 1.80
N ASP A 36 1.69 -9.90 2.89
CA ASP A 36 2.99 -10.58 2.95
C ASP A 36 2.87 -12.10 2.77
N GLU A 37 1.76 -12.71 3.18
CA GLU A 37 1.50 -14.14 2.97
C GLU A 37 1.15 -14.46 1.51
N ILE A 38 0.35 -13.59 0.87
CA ILE A 38 0.07 -13.69 -0.56
C ILE A 38 1.37 -13.60 -1.35
N ASP A 39 2.23 -12.62 -1.07
CA ASP A 39 3.51 -12.44 -1.77
C ASP A 39 4.41 -13.66 -1.61
N ARG A 40 4.50 -14.23 -0.39
CA ARG A 40 5.24 -15.49 -0.16
C ARG A 40 4.73 -16.66 -1.00
N VAL A 41 3.41 -16.76 -1.17
CA VAL A 41 2.80 -17.81 -1.99
C VAL A 41 3.09 -17.56 -3.48
N LEU A 42 2.93 -16.32 -3.95
CA LEU A 42 3.19 -15.93 -5.33
C LEU A 42 4.66 -16.12 -5.72
N THR A 43 5.61 -15.73 -4.86
CA THR A 43 7.05 -15.95 -5.07
C THR A 43 7.35 -17.41 -5.38
N LYS A 44 6.78 -18.35 -4.60
CA LYS A 44 6.98 -19.78 -4.83
C LYS A 44 6.35 -20.26 -6.13
N HIS A 45 5.18 -19.72 -6.49
CA HIS A 45 4.49 -20.11 -7.72
C HIS A 45 5.19 -19.61 -8.98
N TYR A 46 5.80 -18.43 -8.94
CA TYR A 46 6.51 -17.86 -10.08
C TYR A 46 8.02 -18.18 -10.10
N GLY A 47 8.53 -18.85 -9.06
CA GLY A 47 9.95 -19.22 -8.97
C GLY A 47 10.86 -18.04 -8.65
N PHE A 48 10.33 -17.00 -7.99
CA PHE A 48 11.12 -15.85 -7.54
C PHE A 48 12.06 -16.23 -6.41
N THR A 49 13.17 -15.50 -6.31
CA THR A 49 14.15 -15.66 -5.24
C THR A 49 13.66 -14.98 -3.94
N GLU A 50 14.31 -15.31 -2.83
CA GLU A 50 14.04 -14.63 -1.55
C GLU A 50 14.39 -13.13 -1.61
N GLU A 51 15.36 -12.76 -2.46
CA GLU A 51 15.77 -11.36 -2.69
C GLU A 51 14.68 -10.59 -3.45
N GLU A 52 14.03 -11.23 -4.42
CA GLU A 52 12.90 -10.65 -5.16
C GLU A 52 11.64 -10.54 -4.29
N LEU A 53 11.41 -11.50 -3.37
CA LEU A 53 10.35 -11.38 -2.37
C LEU A 53 10.61 -10.20 -1.42
N ASP A 54 11.84 -10.03 -0.93
CA ASP A 54 12.20 -8.89 -0.09
C ASP A 54 11.99 -7.56 -0.83
N PHE A 55 12.32 -7.53 -2.14
CA PHE A 55 12.03 -6.40 -3.00
C PHE A 55 10.53 -6.12 -3.13
N ILE A 56 9.68 -7.14 -3.27
CA ILE A 56 8.21 -6.98 -3.35
C ILE A 56 7.64 -6.46 -2.02
N ILE A 57 8.05 -7.04 -0.89
CA ILE A 57 7.57 -6.65 0.44
C ILE A 57 8.00 -5.21 0.80
N ASN A 58 9.19 -4.79 0.36
CA ASN A 58 9.78 -3.49 0.67
C ASN A 58 9.67 -2.48 -0.48
N TYR A 59 8.98 -2.82 -1.57
CA TYR A 59 8.91 -2.03 -2.82
C TYR A 59 8.48 -0.58 -2.58
N ASP A 60 7.56 -0.40 -1.64
CA ASP A 60 6.93 0.86 -1.25
C ASP A 60 7.91 1.87 -0.60
N ILE A 61 9.02 1.41 0.00
CA ILE A 61 9.99 2.31 0.67
C ILE A 61 10.82 3.11 -0.34
N LYS A 62 11.20 2.50 -1.46
CA LYS A 62 11.99 3.18 -2.50
C LYS A 62 11.13 4.14 -3.34
N TYR A 63 9.87 3.79 -3.61
CA TYR A 63 8.95 4.63 -4.39
C TYR A 63 8.24 5.72 -3.58
N ARG A 64 8.05 5.58 -2.25
CA ARG A 64 7.50 6.68 -1.41
C ARG A 64 8.50 7.80 -1.11
N MET A 65 9.80 7.53 -1.15
CA MET A 65 10.85 8.54 -0.96
C MET A 65 11.24 9.28 -2.24
N GLY A 66 10.38 9.26 -3.27
CA GLY A 66 10.45 10.19 -4.40
C GLY A 66 11.81 10.22 -5.08
N LYS A 67 12.35 9.06 -5.46
CA LYS A 67 13.58 8.98 -6.22
C LYS A 67 13.40 8.07 -7.43
N ASP A 68 12.66 8.59 -8.40
CA ASP A 68 12.69 8.24 -9.84
C ASP A 68 12.00 9.36 -10.63
N SER A 69 12.57 10.57 -10.59
CA SER A 69 12.28 11.65 -11.56
C SER A 69 13.52 12.12 -12.30
N GLU A 70 14.61 11.34 -12.31
CA GLU A 70 15.90 11.82 -12.83
C GLU A 70 16.66 10.76 -13.67
N GLU A 71 16.00 9.86 -14.39
CA GLU A 71 16.66 9.08 -15.46
C GLU A 71 15.70 8.79 -16.63
N ASP A 72 15.20 9.83 -17.29
CA ASP A 72 14.71 9.70 -18.69
C ASP A 72 14.73 11.05 -19.46
N ASN A 73 15.85 11.77 -19.35
CA ASN A 73 16.20 12.87 -20.24
C ASN A 73 17.65 12.70 -20.73
N ASN A 74 17.88 11.66 -21.52
CA ASN A 74 19.00 11.60 -22.45
C ASN A 74 18.64 10.66 -23.60
N GLY A 75 18.11 11.23 -24.67
CA GLY A 75 17.72 10.49 -25.87
C GLY A 75 17.20 11.38 -26.99
N ASP A 76 18.15 12.02 -27.67
CA ASP A 76 18.11 12.69 -29.01
C ASP A 76 17.37 14.05 -29.14
#